data_AF-A0A371MXN0-F1
#
_entry.id   AF-A0A371MXN0-F1
#
_cell.length_a   1.000
_cell.length_b   1.000
_cell.length_c   1.000
_cell.angle_alpha   90.00
_cell.angle_beta   90.00
_cell.angle_gamma   90.00
#
_symmetry.space_group_name_H-M   'P 1'
#
loop_
_entity.id
_entity.type
_entity.pdbx_description
1 polymer ?
#
loop_
_entity_poly.entity_id
_entity_poly.type
_entity_poly.pdbx_seq_one_letter_code
_entity_poly.pdbx_strand_id
1 'polypeptide(L)'
;MGVSFPYGDELAVDFSWHEFTGAVGDSVTVLPIVVAVARLTDLSLAVVLVWFGVFQVVWGLYYAVPLSVEPMKALAALVLAETVTTGEALLAGFGLGVVLLAIGRTRSLDRVSRYIGAPVVRGVQFGVALVLLSTGLELGAGDLPLAGLAVAVAAVALLTKRSNLSALAVLAVGGAVAVADVGHLSLAVPSVGDARLLSLDNLSFSVAEAAVAQLAMTVGNAALATSVLLADYFDRDVSADELATSMGAMNLLAVPLGGFPMCHGSGGVAGKYAFGARTAGANVILGVGYVLVALFAVDVVAAYPVAMLGVILAIIGLQLARTSLTSLTRADGYPLVVAIGLVGVAVNLGVAFVGGVVAWLAWERWGHAVWDGE
;
A
#
# COMPACT_ATOMS: atom_id res chain seq x y z
N MET A 1 16.56 -13.78 -23.46
CA MET A 1 17.04 -12.58 -24.19
C MET A 1 16.10 -11.44 -23.82
N GLY A 2 16.61 -10.37 -23.21
CA GLY A 2 15.86 -9.14 -22.95
C GLY A 2 16.11 -8.12 -24.07
N VAL A 3 15.19 -7.18 -24.25
CA VAL A 3 15.35 -6.02 -25.13
C VAL A 3 15.64 -4.82 -24.23
N SER A 4 16.69 -4.06 -24.53
CA SER A 4 17.08 -2.89 -23.75
C SER A 4 17.02 -1.62 -24.59
N PHE A 5 16.52 -0.54 -24.02
CA PHE A 5 16.48 0.79 -24.65
C PHE A 5 17.26 1.79 -23.79
N PRO A 6 18.12 2.63 -24.39
CA PRO A 6 18.74 3.74 -23.67
C PRO A 6 17.67 4.77 -23.26
N TYR A 7 17.77 5.27 -22.03
CA TYR A 7 16.86 6.24 -21.45
C TYR A 7 17.62 7.23 -20.56
N GLY A 8 17.71 8.49 -20.97
CA GLY A 8 18.56 9.49 -20.30
C GLY A 8 20.06 9.25 -20.53
N ASP A 9 20.90 9.96 -19.78
CA ASP A 9 22.33 10.05 -20.10
C ASP A 9 23.13 8.76 -19.82
N GLU A 10 22.66 7.86 -18.94
CA GLU A 10 23.37 6.59 -18.63
C GLU A 10 22.45 5.40 -18.24
N LEU A 11 21.12 5.54 -18.25
CA LEU A 11 20.20 4.51 -17.75
C LEU A 11 19.60 3.68 -18.89
N ALA A 12 19.40 2.39 -18.66
CA ALA A 12 18.81 1.47 -19.64
C ALA A 12 17.52 0.86 -19.07
N VAL A 13 16.45 0.85 -19.87
CA VAL A 13 15.20 0.15 -19.56
C VAL A 13 15.28 -1.22 -20.22
N ASP A 14 15.33 -2.29 -19.42
CA ASP A 14 15.39 -3.68 -19.91
C ASP A 14 14.03 -4.36 -19.82
N PHE A 15 13.76 -5.28 -20.74
CA PHE A 15 12.59 -6.16 -20.76
C PHE A 15 13.04 -7.62 -20.70
N SER A 16 13.91 -7.94 -19.75
CA SER A 16 14.37 -9.30 -19.49
C SER A 16 13.42 -10.05 -18.55
N TRP A 17 13.63 -11.37 -18.45
CA TRP A 17 12.82 -12.23 -17.59
C TRP A 17 12.84 -11.78 -16.13
N HIS A 18 13.96 -11.22 -15.67
CA HIS A 18 14.09 -10.70 -14.30
C HIS A 18 13.17 -9.49 -14.05
N GLU A 19 12.91 -8.67 -15.07
CA GLU A 19 11.98 -7.55 -14.98
C GLU A 19 10.52 -8.02 -14.96
N PHE A 20 10.22 -9.08 -15.71
CA PHE A 20 8.90 -9.74 -15.65
C PHE A 20 8.63 -10.38 -14.29
N THR A 21 9.57 -11.16 -13.75
CA THR A 21 9.41 -11.73 -12.41
C THR A 21 9.41 -10.63 -11.35
N GLY A 22 10.24 -9.61 -11.51
CA GLY A 22 10.30 -8.43 -10.65
C GLY A 22 8.99 -7.65 -10.59
N ALA A 23 8.29 -7.49 -11.72
CA ALA A 23 6.95 -6.89 -11.77
C ALA A 23 5.94 -7.63 -10.86
N VAL A 24 6.06 -8.96 -10.74
CA VAL A 24 5.22 -9.77 -9.83
C VAL A 24 5.51 -9.44 -8.36
N GLY A 25 6.75 -9.09 -8.02
CA GLY A 25 7.16 -8.80 -6.64
C GLY A 25 6.36 -7.68 -5.96
N ASP A 26 5.95 -6.66 -6.73
CA ASP A 26 5.07 -5.57 -6.28
C ASP A 26 3.59 -5.96 -6.32
N SER A 27 3.20 -6.79 -7.30
CA SER A 27 1.82 -7.25 -7.47
C SER A 27 1.30 -8.01 -6.25
N VAL A 28 2.20 -8.67 -5.50
CA VAL A 28 1.89 -9.39 -4.26
C VAL A 28 1.20 -8.49 -3.22
N THR A 29 1.58 -7.21 -3.13
CA THR A 29 1.03 -6.27 -2.15
C THR A 29 -0.10 -5.43 -2.74
N VAL A 30 -0.01 -5.09 -4.02
CA VAL A 30 -0.93 -4.16 -4.67
C VAL A 30 -2.23 -4.81 -5.10
N LEU A 31 -2.16 -5.87 -5.91
CA LEU A 31 -3.36 -6.46 -6.52
C LEU A 31 -4.39 -6.92 -5.50
N PRO A 32 -4.02 -7.61 -4.41
CA PRO A 32 -5.04 -8.12 -3.51
C PRO A 32 -5.79 -6.99 -2.77
N ILE A 33 -5.11 -5.89 -2.43
CA ILE A 33 -5.75 -4.72 -1.80
C ILE A 33 -6.62 -3.97 -2.82
N VAL A 34 -6.13 -3.75 -4.05
CA VAL A 34 -6.89 -3.06 -5.10
C VAL A 34 -8.15 -3.85 -5.46
N VAL A 35 -8.04 -5.17 -5.60
CA VAL A 35 -9.19 -6.06 -5.84
C VAL A 35 -10.17 -5.99 -4.68
N ALA A 36 -9.70 -6.06 -3.42
CA ALA A 36 -10.58 -5.95 -2.26
C ALA A 36 -11.32 -4.60 -2.23
N VAL A 37 -10.62 -3.49 -2.40
CA VAL A 37 -11.22 -2.14 -2.42
C VAL A 37 -12.23 -2.03 -3.55
N ALA A 38 -11.88 -2.41 -4.78
CA ALA A 38 -12.80 -2.29 -5.90
C ALA A 38 -14.01 -3.24 -5.81
N ARG A 39 -13.86 -4.38 -5.11
CA ARG A 39 -14.95 -5.34 -4.92
C ARG A 39 -15.91 -4.96 -3.79
N LEU A 40 -15.43 -4.21 -2.80
CA LEU A 40 -16.16 -3.90 -1.56
C LEU A 40 -16.53 -2.42 -1.45
N THR A 41 -16.21 -1.61 -2.46
CA THR A 41 -16.56 -0.18 -2.53
C THR A 41 -17.16 0.15 -3.88
N ASP A 42 -17.69 1.37 -4.02
CA ASP A 42 -18.28 1.87 -5.26
C ASP A 42 -17.25 2.32 -6.30
N LEU A 43 -15.96 2.02 -6.09
CA LEU A 43 -14.90 2.42 -7.01
C LEU A 43 -14.85 1.53 -8.25
N SER A 44 -14.75 2.17 -9.41
CA SER A 44 -14.48 1.45 -10.66
C SER A 44 -13.07 0.85 -10.63
N LEU A 45 -13.00 -0.49 -10.59
CA LEU A 45 -11.73 -1.22 -10.70
C LEU A 45 -10.92 -0.76 -11.92
N ALA A 46 -11.58 -0.59 -13.06
CA ALA A 46 -10.93 -0.23 -14.30
C ALA A 46 -10.20 1.12 -14.16
N VAL A 47 -10.89 2.12 -13.59
CA VAL A 47 -10.31 3.45 -13.37
C VAL A 47 -9.15 3.38 -12.37
N VAL A 48 -9.32 2.65 -11.26
CA VAL A 48 -8.26 2.45 -10.26
C VAL A 48 -7.02 1.82 -10.91
N LEU A 49 -7.17 0.66 -11.57
CA LEU A 49 -6.04 -0.04 -12.19
C LEU A 49 -5.36 0.77 -13.30
N VAL A 50 -6.11 1.54 -14.08
CA VAL A 50 -5.52 2.45 -15.08
C VAL A 50 -4.63 3.47 -14.40
N TRP A 51 -5.07 4.12 -13.32
CA TRP A 51 -4.25 5.11 -12.62
C TRP A 51 -3.01 4.49 -11.96
N PHE A 52 -3.15 3.32 -11.35
CA PHE A 52 -2.01 2.54 -10.88
C PHE A 52 -1.04 2.23 -12.02
N GLY A 53 -1.56 1.80 -13.18
CA GLY A 53 -0.74 1.47 -14.35
C GLY A 53 0.01 2.68 -14.91
N VAL A 54 -0.67 3.82 -15.04
CA VAL A 54 -0.08 5.09 -15.47
C VAL A 54 1.05 5.50 -14.53
N PHE A 55 0.83 5.51 -13.21
CA PHE A 55 1.84 5.98 -12.27
C PHE A 55 2.97 4.99 -12.04
N GLN A 56 2.74 3.68 -12.23
CA GLN A 56 3.83 2.71 -12.31
C GLN A 56 4.79 3.08 -13.44
N VAL A 57 4.27 3.33 -14.65
CA VAL A 57 5.09 3.73 -15.81
C VAL A 57 5.77 5.07 -15.57
N VAL A 58 5.00 6.11 -15.19
CA VAL A 58 5.51 7.48 -15.02
C VAL A 58 6.64 7.51 -13.99
N TRP A 59 6.44 6.98 -12.79
CA TRP A 59 7.45 7.09 -11.74
C TRP A 59 8.61 6.11 -11.94
N GLY A 60 8.36 4.92 -12.51
CA GLY A 60 9.42 4.00 -12.89
C GLY A 60 10.39 4.63 -13.87
N LEU A 61 9.88 5.26 -14.94
CA LEU A 61 10.69 5.96 -15.93
C LEU A 61 11.32 7.24 -15.37
N TYR A 62 10.58 8.03 -14.58
CA TYR A 62 11.08 9.29 -14.02
C TYR A 62 12.28 9.07 -13.08
N TYR A 63 12.17 8.13 -12.14
CA TYR A 63 13.28 7.81 -11.22
C TYR A 63 14.30 6.84 -11.80
N ALA A 64 13.96 6.20 -12.92
CA ALA A 64 14.75 5.21 -13.64
C ALA A 64 15.15 3.98 -12.81
N VAL A 65 14.27 3.56 -11.90
CA VAL A 65 14.46 2.42 -10.99
C VAL A 65 13.15 1.64 -10.86
N PRO A 66 13.18 0.37 -10.40
CA PRO A 66 11.98 -0.40 -10.07
C PRO A 66 11.24 0.20 -8.85
N LEU A 67 10.57 1.33 -9.03
CA LEU A 67 9.83 2.00 -7.97
C LEU A 67 8.44 1.39 -7.80
N SER A 68 7.98 1.22 -6.57
CA SER A 68 6.64 0.70 -6.31
C SER A 68 5.58 1.82 -6.29
N VAL A 69 4.38 1.52 -6.78
CA VAL A 69 3.17 2.34 -6.63
C VAL A 69 2.08 1.45 -6.06
N GLU A 70 1.73 1.70 -4.80
CA GLU A 70 0.83 0.86 -3.98
C GLU A 70 -0.37 1.65 -3.45
N PRO A 71 -1.48 0.99 -3.11
CA PRO A 71 -2.56 1.65 -2.39
C PRO A 71 -2.11 2.08 -1.01
N MET A 72 -2.60 3.23 -0.57
CA MET A 72 -2.44 3.72 0.80
C MET A 72 -3.12 2.74 1.79
N LYS A 73 -2.32 1.87 2.42
CA LYS A 73 -2.81 0.72 3.19
C LYS A 73 -3.70 1.10 4.38
N ALA A 74 -3.46 2.22 5.05
CA ALA A 74 -4.32 2.65 6.16
C ALA A 74 -5.70 3.08 5.64
N LEU A 75 -5.74 3.85 4.56
CA LEU A 75 -7.01 4.25 3.93
C LEU A 75 -7.76 3.03 3.39
N ALA A 76 -7.05 2.08 2.77
CA ALA A 76 -7.64 0.82 2.31
C ALA A 76 -8.20 0.00 3.47
N ALA A 77 -7.48 -0.13 4.58
CA ALA A 77 -7.97 -0.85 5.76
C ALA A 77 -9.21 -0.19 6.36
N LEU A 78 -9.20 1.14 6.51
CA LEU A 78 -10.31 1.89 7.09
C LEU A 78 -11.58 1.79 6.25
N VAL A 79 -11.47 1.90 4.92
CA VAL A 79 -12.64 1.79 4.01
C VAL A 79 -13.16 0.36 3.94
N LEU A 80 -12.27 -0.64 3.93
CA LEU A 80 -12.65 -2.06 3.92
C LEU A 80 -13.29 -2.51 5.24
N ALA A 81 -12.93 -1.87 6.35
CA ALA A 81 -13.55 -2.07 7.64
C ALA A 81 -14.82 -1.23 7.84
N GLU A 82 -15.27 -0.51 6.81
CA GLU A 82 -16.45 0.37 6.83
C GLU A 82 -16.42 1.46 7.93
N THR A 83 -15.23 1.75 8.46
CA THR A 83 -15.02 2.81 9.48
C THR A 83 -14.93 4.21 8.87
N VAL A 84 -14.63 4.29 7.58
CA VAL A 84 -14.72 5.49 6.75
C VAL A 84 -15.42 5.13 5.45
N THR A 85 -16.21 6.05 4.92
CA THR A 85 -16.84 5.86 3.61
C THR A 85 -15.81 5.97 2.48
N THR A 86 -16.16 5.46 1.30
CA THR A 86 -15.35 5.63 0.07
C THR A 86 -15.02 7.09 -0.19
N GLY A 87 -16.01 7.98 -0.10
CA GLY A 87 -15.84 9.43 -0.32
C GLY A 87 -14.90 10.08 0.69
N GLU A 88 -14.99 9.69 1.97
CA GLU A 88 -14.07 10.15 3.02
C GLU A 88 -12.63 9.64 2.79
N ALA A 89 -12.45 8.38 2.38
CA ALA A 89 -11.14 7.82 2.08
C ALA A 89 -10.47 8.53 0.89
N LEU A 90 -11.24 8.82 -0.17
CA LEU A 90 -10.76 9.62 -1.30
C LEU A 90 -10.39 11.04 -0.87
N LEU A 91 -11.26 11.72 -0.10
CA LEU A 91 -11.00 13.07 0.38
C LEU A 91 -9.77 13.13 1.32
N ALA A 92 -9.60 12.12 2.18
CA ALA A 92 -8.43 11.98 3.04
C ALA A 92 -7.15 11.78 2.22
N GLY A 93 -7.19 10.93 1.18
CA GLY A 93 -6.07 10.73 0.27
C GLY A 93 -5.71 11.97 -0.56
N PHE A 94 -6.73 12.70 -1.04
CA PHE A 94 -6.52 13.98 -1.74
C PHE A 94 -5.89 15.03 -0.82
N GLY A 95 -6.45 15.21 0.39
CA GLY A 95 -5.92 16.13 1.40
C GLY A 95 -4.49 15.76 1.82
N LEU A 96 -4.22 14.47 2.01
CA LEU A 96 -2.87 13.98 2.26
C LEU A 96 -1.94 14.25 1.06
N GLY A 97 -2.43 14.16 -0.17
CA GLY A 97 -1.69 14.54 -1.37
C GLY A 97 -1.24 16.01 -1.33
N VAL A 98 -2.10 16.93 -0.90
CA VAL A 98 -1.75 18.35 -0.68
C VAL A 98 -0.63 18.47 0.37
N VAL A 99 -0.79 17.78 1.50
CA VAL A 99 0.18 17.81 2.62
C VAL A 99 1.54 17.28 2.18
N LEU A 100 1.59 16.12 1.53
CA LEU A 100 2.83 15.50 1.05
C LEU A 100 3.53 16.37 0.00
N LEU A 101 2.76 16.96 -0.92
CA LEU A 101 3.30 17.87 -1.93
C LEU A 101 3.91 19.13 -1.28
N ALA A 102 3.25 19.69 -0.27
CA ALA A 102 3.76 20.84 0.48
C ALA A 102 5.02 20.48 1.28
N ILE A 103 5.02 19.34 1.98
CA ILE A 103 6.17 18.87 2.76
C ILE A 103 7.38 18.65 1.84
N GLY A 104 7.21 17.91 0.75
CA GLY A 104 8.28 17.59 -0.18
C GLY A 104 8.86 18.82 -0.87
N ARG A 105 8.01 19.76 -1.32
CA ARG A 105 8.50 21.02 -1.92
C ARG A 105 9.20 21.95 -0.94
N THR A 106 8.82 21.91 0.33
CA THR A 106 9.46 22.71 1.39
C THR A 106 10.69 22.04 1.99
N ARG A 107 11.03 20.82 1.54
CA ARG A 107 12.12 19.99 2.08
C ARG A 107 12.05 19.89 3.59
N SER A 108 10.86 19.54 4.08
CA SER A 108 10.54 19.54 5.50
C SER A 108 10.22 18.15 6.05
N LEU A 109 10.31 17.09 5.23
CA LEU A 109 10.02 15.74 5.70
C LEU A 109 10.92 15.33 6.87
N ASP A 110 12.20 15.67 6.83
CA ASP A 110 13.14 15.44 7.93
C ASP A 110 12.76 16.16 9.23
N ARG A 111 12.08 17.31 9.13
CA ARG A 111 11.55 17.99 10.32
C ARG A 111 10.32 17.27 10.85
N VAL A 112 9.41 16.85 9.96
CA VAL A 112 8.20 16.10 10.34
C VAL A 112 8.55 14.76 10.98
N SER A 113 9.53 14.04 10.42
CA SER A 113 9.94 12.72 10.90
C SER A 113 10.53 12.75 12.31
N ARG A 114 11.21 13.84 12.70
CA ARG A 114 11.73 14.01 14.07
C ARG A 114 10.64 14.02 15.14
N TYR A 115 9.42 14.44 14.81
CA TYR A 115 8.29 14.42 15.74
C TYR A 115 7.57 13.08 15.76
N ILE A 116 7.72 12.27 14.71
CA ILE A 116 7.05 10.98 14.56
C ILE A 116 8.07 9.87 14.80
N GLY A 117 8.22 9.49 16.07
CA GLY A 117 9.11 8.40 16.47
C GLY A 117 8.79 7.08 15.78
N ALA A 118 9.82 6.25 15.54
CA ALA A 118 9.64 4.93 14.93
C ALA A 118 8.57 4.07 15.63
N PRO A 119 8.48 4.02 16.98
CA PRO A 119 7.41 3.29 17.65
C PRO A 119 5.99 3.79 17.33
N VAL A 120 5.82 5.09 17.05
CA VAL A 120 4.51 5.63 16.66
C VAL A 120 4.10 5.11 15.29
N VAL A 121 5.00 5.20 14.31
CA VAL A 121 4.78 4.67 12.96
C VAL A 121 4.43 3.18 13.00
N ARG A 122 5.21 2.40 13.75
CA ARG A 122 5.00 0.95 13.91
C ARG A 122 3.70 0.64 14.66
N GLY A 123 3.32 1.45 15.65
CA GLY A 123 2.06 1.33 16.36
C GLY A 123 0.85 1.52 15.44
N VAL A 124 0.87 2.55 14.59
CA VAL A 124 -0.19 2.78 13.59
C VAL A 124 -0.23 1.65 12.57
N GLN A 125 0.93 1.16 12.10
CA GLN A 125 1.01 -0.01 11.21
C GLN A 125 0.43 -1.27 11.86
N PHE A 126 0.71 -1.48 13.15
CA PHE A 126 0.14 -2.60 13.91
C PHE A 126 -1.37 -2.46 14.05
N GLY A 127 -1.89 -1.26 14.33
CA GLY A 127 -3.33 -1.01 14.35
C GLY A 127 -4.00 -1.30 13.00
N VAL A 128 -3.44 -0.81 11.89
CA VAL A 128 -3.92 -1.11 10.53
C VAL A 128 -3.86 -2.60 10.23
N ALA A 129 -2.81 -3.29 10.68
CA ALA A 129 -2.69 -4.74 10.55
C ALA A 129 -3.81 -5.50 11.27
N LEU A 130 -4.17 -5.07 12.48
CA LEU A 130 -5.28 -5.64 13.23
C LEU A 130 -6.62 -5.38 12.56
N VAL A 131 -6.85 -4.17 12.02
CA VAL A 131 -8.06 -3.85 11.25
C VAL A 131 -8.19 -4.76 10.02
N LEU A 132 -7.12 -4.90 9.22
CA LEU A 132 -7.13 -5.80 8.07
C LEU A 132 -7.35 -7.26 8.47
N LEU A 133 -6.79 -7.69 9.60
CA LEU A 133 -6.98 -9.02 10.13
C LEU A 133 -8.43 -9.26 10.55
N SER A 134 -9.04 -8.34 11.30
CA SER A 134 -10.44 -8.47 11.73
C SER A 134 -11.40 -8.50 10.54
N THR A 135 -11.24 -7.55 9.61
CA THR A 135 -12.04 -7.51 8.37
C THR A 135 -11.84 -8.78 7.55
N GLY A 136 -10.60 -9.26 7.46
CA GLY A 136 -10.29 -10.49 6.74
C GLY A 136 -10.99 -11.73 7.31
N LEU A 137 -11.01 -11.86 8.64
CA LEU A 137 -11.70 -12.96 9.32
C LEU A 137 -13.21 -12.88 9.16
N GLU A 138 -13.79 -11.68 9.24
CA GLU A 138 -15.22 -11.45 9.06
C GLU A 138 -15.69 -11.81 7.63
N LEU A 139 -15.01 -11.29 6.61
CA LEU A 139 -15.32 -11.62 5.22
C LEU A 139 -15.12 -13.11 4.92
N GLY A 140 -14.06 -13.71 5.48
CA GLY A 140 -13.78 -15.13 5.34
C GLY A 140 -14.86 -16.02 5.97
N ALA A 141 -15.50 -15.57 7.05
CA ALA A 141 -16.58 -16.32 7.71
C ALA A 141 -17.85 -16.42 6.86
N GLY A 142 -18.02 -15.58 5.84
CA GLY A 142 -19.19 -15.59 4.95
C GLY A 142 -19.33 -16.86 4.10
N ASP A 143 -18.23 -17.53 3.76
CA ASP A 143 -18.23 -18.81 3.02
C ASP A 143 -17.03 -19.67 3.48
N LEU A 144 -17.28 -20.54 4.46
CA LEU A 144 -16.26 -21.39 5.06
C LEU A 144 -15.60 -22.38 4.08
N PRO A 145 -16.32 -23.02 3.13
CA PRO A 145 -15.69 -23.81 2.08
C PRO A 145 -14.64 -23.04 1.26
N LEU A 146 -14.98 -21.85 0.75
CA LEU A 146 -14.06 -21.06 -0.06
C LEU A 146 -12.92 -20.47 0.78
N ALA A 147 -13.20 -20.04 2.01
CA ALA A 147 -12.15 -19.63 2.95
C ALA A 147 -11.21 -20.79 3.29
N GLY A 148 -11.74 -21.99 3.52
CA GLY A 148 -10.97 -23.21 3.76
C GLY A 148 -10.05 -23.57 2.59
N LEU A 149 -10.55 -23.45 1.35
CA LEU A 149 -9.74 -23.60 0.14
C LEU A 149 -8.62 -22.56 0.08
N ALA A 150 -8.93 -21.28 0.32
CA ALA A 150 -7.93 -20.21 0.35
C ALA A 150 -6.85 -20.46 1.41
N VAL A 151 -7.23 -20.88 2.62
CA VAL A 151 -6.29 -21.23 3.69
C VAL A 151 -5.41 -22.42 3.29
N ALA A 152 -5.98 -23.45 2.66
CA ALA A 152 -5.21 -24.60 2.18
C ALA A 152 -4.18 -24.18 1.11
N VAL A 153 -4.58 -23.36 0.14
CA VAL A 153 -3.67 -22.80 -0.88
C VAL A 153 -2.55 -21.98 -0.24
N ALA A 154 -2.89 -21.10 0.70
CA ALA A 154 -1.92 -20.31 1.44
C ALA A 154 -0.95 -21.20 2.24
N ALA A 155 -1.44 -22.23 2.92
CA ALA A 155 -0.63 -23.17 3.68
C ALA A 155 0.38 -23.92 2.78
N VAL A 156 -0.04 -24.38 1.60
CA VAL A 156 0.86 -25.01 0.61
C VAL A 156 1.95 -24.03 0.16
N ALA A 157 1.60 -22.77 -0.11
CA ALA A 157 2.59 -21.75 -0.45
C ALA A 157 3.60 -21.48 0.69
N LEU A 158 3.14 -21.51 1.95
CA LEU A 158 4.02 -21.38 3.12
C LEU A 158 4.98 -22.59 3.26
N LEU A 159 4.48 -23.81 3.08
CA LEU A 159 5.26 -25.05 3.20
C LEU A 159 6.38 -25.14 2.15
N THR A 160 6.19 -24.53 0.98
CA THR A 160 7.21 -24.46 -0.08
C THR A 160 8.26 -23.36 0.15
N LYS A 161 8.30 -22.75 1.35
CA LYS A 161 9.15 -21.59 1.70
C LYS A 161 8.93 -20.36 0.80
N ARG A 162 7.79 -20.30 0.10
CA ARG A 162 7.39 -19.17 -0.75
C ARG A 162 6.33 -18.33 -0.06
N SER A 163 6.59 -17.96 1.20
CA SER A 163 5.62 -17.25 2.03
C SER A 163 5.16 -15.91 1.45
N ASN A 164 6.00 -15.28 0.64
CA ASN A 164 5.69 -14.01 0.00
C ASN A 164 4.73 -14.18 -1.20
N LEU A 165 4.45 -15.40 -1.63
CA LEU A 165 3.54 -15.69 -2.75
C LEU A 165 2.18 -16.22 -2.29
N SER A 166 1.95 -16.40 -0.99
CA SER A 166 0.70 -16.99 -0.50
C SER A 166 -0.53 -16.16 -0.89
N ALA A 167 -0.49 -14.84 -0.71
CA ALA A 167 -1.58 -13.95 -1.10
C ALA A 167 -1.82 -13.99 -2.63
N LEU A 168 -0.75 -14.01 -3.44
CA LEU A 168 -0.86 -14.09 -4.89
C LEU A 168 -1.39 -15.45 -5.36
N ALA A 169 -1.01 -16.54 -4.70
CA ALA A 169 -1.52 -17.88 -4.98
C ALA A 169 -3.01 -17.97 -4.70
N VAL A 170 -3.47 -17.42 -3.56
CA VAL A 170 -4.90 -17.33 -3.25
C VAL A 170 -5.61 -16.46 -4.28
N LEU A 171 -5.03 -15.32 -4.66
CA LEU A 171 -5.57 -14.43 -5.70
C LEU A 171 -5.72 -15.15 -7.04
N ALA A 172 -4.72 -15.92 -7.46
CA ALA A 172 -4.78 -16.69 -8.71
C ALA A 172 -5.87 -17.77 -8.67
N VAL A 173 -6.00 -18.50 -7.57
CA VAL A 173 -7.04 -19.53 -7.42
C VAL A 173 -8.44 -18.90 -7.35
N GLY A 174 -8.61 -17.82 -6.60
CA GLY A 174 -9.90 -17.11 -6.54
C GLY A 174 -10.27 -16.48 -7.87
N GLY A 175 -9.29 -15.98 -8.62
CA GLY A 175 -9.49 -15.52 -10.00
C GLY A 175 -9.94 -16.65 -10.93
N ALA A 176 -9.36 -17.85 -10.81
CA ALA A 176 -9.81 -19.01 -11.58
C ALA A 176 -11.24 -19.44 -11.24
N VAL A 177 -11.63 -19.39 -9.96
CA VAL A 177 -13.01 -19.61 -9.52
C VAL A 177 -13.95 -18.57 -10.15
N ALA A 178 -13.57 -17.29 -10.13
CA ALA A 178 -14.36 -16.22 -10.71
C ALA A 178 -14.48 -16.33 -12.24
N VAL A 179 -13.41 -16.71 -12.95
CA VAL A 179 -13.45 -16.98 -14.40
C VAL A 179 -14.40 -18.14 -14.70
N ALA A 180 -14.40 -19.19 -13.89
CA ALA A 180 -15.30 -20.32 -14.06
C ALA A 180 -16.78 -19.94 -13.85
N ASP A 181 -17.05 -18.96 -12.98
CA ASP A 181 -18.40 -18.44 -12.72
C ASP A 181 -18.90 -17.52 -13.85
N VAL A 182 -18.07 -16.57 -14.28
CA VAL A 182 -18.44 -15.58 -15.30
C VAL A 182 -18.44 -16.20 -16.70
N GLY A 183 -17.50 -17.10 -17.00
CA GLY A 183 -17.40 -17.82 -18.27
C GLY A 183 -16.97 -16.99 -19.48
N HIS A 184 -16.70 -15.70 -19.32
CA HIS A 184 -16.24 -14.80 -20.38
C HIS A 184 -15.34 -13.68 -19.85
N LEU A 185 -14.59 -13.07 -20.75
CA LEU A 185 -13.86 -11.81 -20.52
C LEU A 185 -14.50 -10.76 -21.43
N SER A 186 -15.04 -9.69 -20.85
CA SER A 186 -15.54 -8.56 -21.62
C SER A 186 -14.51 -7.44 -21.70
N LEU A 187 -14.59 -6.62 -22.74
CA LEU A 187 -13.81 -5.39 -22.84
C LEU A 187 -14.56 -4.29 -22.09
N ALA A 188 -13.98 -3.85 -20.97
CA ALA A 188 -14.46 -2.69 -20.22
C ALA A 188 -13.85 -1.40 -20.80
N VAL A 189 -14.69 -0.38 -20.97
CA VAL A 189 -14.24 0.99 -21.25
C VAL A 189 -14.23 1.75 -19.93
N PRO A 190 -13.07 2.20 -19.42
CA PRO A 190 -13.02 2.97 -18.17
C PRO A 190 -13.85 4.26 -18.33
N SER A 191 -14.93 4.39 -17.56
CA SER A 191 -15.75 5.60 -17.54
C SER A 191 -15.40 6.46 -16.32
N VAL A 192 -14.97 7.70 -16.56
CA VAL A 192 -14.70 8.70 -15.51
C VAL A 192 -16.00 9.37 -15.00
N GLY A 193 -17.17 8.85 -15.40
CA GLY A 193 -18.49 9.41 -15.06
C GLY A 193 -18.76 9.52 -13.55
N ASP A 194 -18.02 8.73 -12.75
CA ASP A 194 -18.12 8.67 -11.30
C ASP A 194 -17.16 9.64 -10.56
N ALA A 195 -16.59 10.63 -11.26
CA ALA A 195 -15.81 11.74 -10.66
C ALA A 195 -16.59 12.58 -9.61
N ARG A 196 -17.80 12.16 -9.22
CA ARG A 196 -18.62 12.71 -8.14
C ARG A 196 -18.29 12.14 -6.76
N LEU A 197 -17.44 11.12 -6.65
CA LEU A 197 -17.09 10.54 -5.34
C LEU A 197 -16.19 11.46 -4.50
N LEU A 198 -15.41 12.34 -5.13
CA LEU A 198 -14.67 13.39 -4.45
C LEU A 198 -15.57 14.62 -4.28
N SER A 199 -16.24 14.72 -3.12
CA SER A 199 -17.00 15.89 -2.70
C SER A 199 -16.49 16.43 -1.38
N LEU A 200 -16.50 17.76 -1.23
CA LEU A 200 -16.27 18.43 0.06
C LEU A 200 -17.41 18.18 1.05
N ASP A 201 -18.57 17.69 0.59
CA ASP A 201 -19.66 17.27 1.47
C ASP A 201 -19.25 16.10 2.39
N ASN A 202 -18.23 15.33 1.99
CA ASN A 202 -17.64 14.26 2.81
C ASN A 202 -16.65 14.78 3.86
N LEU A 203 -16.46 16.10 4.01
CA LEU A 203 -15.53 16.65 4.98
C LEU A 203 -16.02 16.34 6.41
N SER A 204 -15.31 15.44 7.07
CA SER A 204 -15.61 15.00 8.43
C SER A 204 -14.35 14.94 9.30
N PHE A 205 -14.53 14.70 10.59
CA PHE A 205 -13.41 14.43 11.48
C PHE A 205 -12.67 13.14 11.10
N SER A 206 -13.40 12.12 10.63
CA SER A 206 -12.87 10.84 10.16
C SER A 206 -11.90 11.02 8.98
N VAL A 207 -12.15 11.99 8.09
CA VAL A 207 -11.22 12.35 7.00
C VAL A 207 -9.87 12.81 7.54
N ALA A 208 -9.88 13.69 8.55
CA ALA A 208 -8.66 14.19 9.16
C ALA A 208 -7.90 13.07 9.88
N GLU A 209 -8.60 12.22 10.63
CA GLU A 209 -8.01 11.08 11.32
C GLU A 209 -7.39 10.06 10.35
N ALA A 210 -8.09 9.73 9.28
CA ALA A 210 -7.62 8.81 8.24
C ALA A 210 -6.38 9.36 7.53
N ALA A 211 -6.39 10.67 7.19
CA ALA A 211 -5.24 11.34 6.59
C ALA A 211 -4.02 11.34 7.52
N VAL A 212 -4.22 11.59 8.82
CA VAL A 212 -3.17 11.59 9.84
C VAL A 212 -2.58 10.19 10.05
N ALA A 213 -3.43 9.16 10.19
CA ALA A 213 -2.98 7.78 10.31
C ALA A 213 -2.17 7.34 9.09
N GLN A 214 -2.64 7.69 7.89
CA GLN A 214 -1.93 7.39 6.65
C GLN A 214 -0.63 8.21 6.51
N LEU A 215 -0.59 9.48 6.94
CA LEU A 215 0.63 10.30 6.94
C LEU A 215 1.73 9.63 7.77
N ALA A 216 1.41 9.19 8.99
CA ALA A 216 2.36 8.51 9.88
C ALA A 216 3.01 7.30 9.20
N MET A 217 2.20 6.47 8.55
CA MET A 217 2.68 5.29 7.82
C MET A 217 3.51 5.66 6.59
N THR A 218 3.12 6.72 5.89
CA THR A 218 3.74 7.19 4.64
C THR A 218 5.13 7.76 4.89
N VAL A 219 5.31 8.57 5.94
CA VAL A 219 6.63 9.14 6.31
C VAL A 219 7.66 8.04 6.52
N GLY A 220 7.32 7.02 7.31
CA GLY A 220 8.25 5.94 7.64
C GLY A 220 8.51 4.97 6.48
N ASN A 221 7.46 4.32 5.96
CA ASN A 221 7.64 3.24 4.99
C ASN A 221 7.73 3.72 3.54
N ALA A 222 6.93 4.71 3.14
CA ALA A 222 6.79 5.09 1.74
C ALA A 222 7.82 6.14 1.31
N ALA A 223 8.27 7.00 2.23
CA ALA A 223 9.27 8.03 1.96
C ALA A 223 10.66 7.63 2.48
N LEU A 224 10.87 7.57 3.81
CA LEU A 224 12.20 7.34 4.40
C LEU A 224 12.79 5.97 4.06
N ALA A 225 12.06 4.89 4.37
CA ALA A 225 12.56 3.53 4.11
C ALA A 225 12.72 3.27 2.59
N THR A 226 11.80 3.77 1.76
CA THR A 226 11.93 3.67 0.30
C THR A 226 13.19 4.37 -0.19
N SER A 227 13.47 5.60 0.26
CA SER A 227 14.68 6.36 -0.11
C SER A 227 15.94 5.56 0.20
N VAL A 228 16.03 5.01 1.41
CA VAL A 228 17.17 4.17 1.84
C VAL A 228 17.29 2.93 0.94
N LEU A 229 16.19 2.22 0.68
CA LEU A 229 16.22 1.03 -0.18
C LEU A 229 16.61 1.35 -1.62
N LEU A 230 16.24 2.52 -2.15
CA LEU A 230 16.64 2.92 -3.50
C LEU A 230 18.15 3.13 -3.60
N ALA A 231 18.77 3.72 -2.57
CA ALA A 231 20.22 3.83 -2.47
C ALA A 231 20.87 2.44 -2.33
N ASP A 232 20.38 1.61 -1.39
CA ASP A 232 20.99 0.32 -1.08
C ASP A 232 20.87 -0.73 -2.21
N TYR A 233 19.74 -0.76 -2.92
CA TYR A 233 19.46 -1.79 -3.93
C TYR A 233 19.78 -1.37 -5.36
N PHE A 234 19.71 -0.07 -5.66
CA PHE A 234 19.79 0.43 -7.03
C PHE A 234 20.81 1.55 -7.21
N ASP A 235 21.59 1.89 -6.17
CA ASP A 235 22.56 2.99 -6.18
C ASP A 235 21.92 4.31 -6.65
N ARG A 236 20.66 4.52 -6.25
CA ARG A 236 19.86 5.69 -6.66
C ARG A 236 19.50 6.54 -5.46
N ASP A 237 20.20 7.66 -5.34
CA ASP A 237 19.91 8.67 -4.31
C ASP A 237 18.66 9.48 -4.70
N VAL A 238 17.49 9.02 -4.23
CA VAL A 238 16.23 9.75 -4.32
C VAL A 238 15.83 10.14 -2.90
N SER A 239 15.72 11.44 -2.64
CA SER A 239 15.39 11.92 -1.30
C SER A 239 13.95 11.57 -0.91
N ALA A 240 13.72 11.44 0.40
CA ALA A 240 12.39 11.19 0.94
C ALA A 240 11.42 12.37 0.63
N ASP A 241 11.92 13.61 0.50
CA ASP A 241 11.13 14.77 0.06
C ASP A 241 10.71 14.68 -1.42
N GLU A 242 11.56 14.14 -2.29
CA GLU A 242 11.21 13.88 -3.69
C GLU A 242 10.13 12.80 -3.80
N LEU A 243 10.24 11.72 -3.02
CA LEU A 243 9.21 10.69 -2.93
C LEU A 243 7.90 11.24 -2.35
N ALA A 244 7.95 12.13 -1.36
CA ALA A 244 6.75 12.81 -0.85
C ALA A 244 6.10 13.70 -1.93
N THR A 245 6.91 14.41 -2.71
CA THR A 245 6.45 15.28 -3.80
C THR A 245 5.73 14.48 -4.88
N SER A 246 6.30 13.36 -5.34
CA SER A 246 5.69 12.49 -6.35
C SER A 246 4.42 11.80 -5.85
N MET A 247 4.42 11.31 -4.60
CA MET A 247 3.20 10.81 -3.96
C MET A 247 2.10 11.88 -3.92
N GLY A 248 2.44 13.11 -3.51
CA GLY A 248 1.50 14.22 -3.50
C GLY A 248 0.94 14.49 -4.91
N ALA A 249 1.81 14.62 -5.91
CA ALA A 249 1.42 14.87 -7.29
C ALA A 249 0.48 13.79 -7.85
N MET A 250 0.80 12.50 -7.66
CA MET A 250 -0.03 11.43 -8.22
C MET A 250 -1.41 11.34 -7.56
N ASN A 251 -1.53 11.61 -6.25
CA ASN A 251 -2.83 11.64 -5.59
C ASN A 251 -3.69 12.81 -6.05
N LEU A 252 -3.11 14.00 -6.16
CA LEU A 252 -3.85 15.19 -6.63
C LEU A 252 -4.32 15.07 -8.08
N LEU A 253 -3.64 14.25 -8.89
CA LEU A 253 -4.05 13.97 -10.27
C LEU A 253 -5.05 12.81 -10.35
N ALA A 254 -4.77 11.68 -9.71
CA ALA A 254 -5.57 10.46 -9.84
C ALA A 254 -6.89 10.52 -9.09
N VAL A 255 -6.88 10.99 -7.84
CA VAL A 255 -8.04 10.89 -6.94
C VAL A 255 -9.26 11.65 -7.46
N PRO A 256 -9.15 12.90 -7.96
CA PRO A 256 -10.28 13.60 -8.57
C PRO A 256 -10.84 12.90 -9.82
N LEU A 257 -10.06 12.01 -10.42
CA LEU A 257 -10.39 11.29 -11.65
C LEU A 257 -10.77 9.81 -11.35
N GLY A 258 -11.16 9.51 -10.10
CA GLY A 258 -11.64 8.20 -9.67
C GLY A 258 -10.54 7.20 -9.29
N GLY A 259 -9.28 7.63 -9.22
CA GLY A 259 -8.20 6.80 -8.71
C GLY A 259 -8.27 6.64 -7.18
N PHE A 260 -7.91 5.45 -6.69
CA PHE A 260 -7.72 5.25 -5.25
C PHE A 260 -6.41 5.91 -4.79
N PRO A 261 -6.30 6.42 -3.54
CA PRO A 261 -5.07 7.02 -3.06
C PRO A 261 -3.86 6.08 -3.12
N MET A 262 -2.75 6.59 -3.66
CA MET A 262 -1.54 5.84 -3.97
C MET A 262 -0.35 6.34 -3.16
N CYS A 263 0.61 5.48 -2.86
CA CYS A 263 1.90 5.84 -2.29
C CYS A 263 3.02 5.05 -2.95
N HIS A 264 4.26 5.43 -2.69
CA HIS A 264 5.38 4.51 -2.87
C HIS A 264 5.40 3.50 -1.71
N GLY A 265 6.27 2.49 -1.81
CA GLY A 265 6.35 1.49 -0.75
C GLY A 265 7.66 0.75 -0.75
N SER A 266 8.36 0.79 0.39
CA SER A 266 9.56 0.00 0.62
C SER A 266 9.32 -1.51 0.45
N GLY A 267 8.11 -1.98 0.81
CA GLY A 267 7.69 -3.38 0.61
C GLY A 267 7.68 -3.78 -0.86
N GLY A 268 7.01 -3.01 -1.72
CA GLY A 268 6.99 -3.26 -3.16
C GLY A 268 8.35 -3.10 -3.83
N VAL A 269 9.17 -2.12 -3.41
CA VAL A 269 10.54 -1.94 -3.90
C VAL A 269 11.41 -3.16 -3.54
N ALA A 270 11.38 -3.60 -2.28
CA ALA A 270 12.07 -4.81 -1.84
C ALA A 270 11.56 -6.06 -2.56
N GLY A 271 10.25 -6.14 -2.81
CA GLY A 271 9.61 -7.18 -3.60
C GLY A 271 10.17 -7.23 -5.02
N LYS A 272 10.13 -6.11 -5.76
CA LYS A 272 10.69 -6.00 -7.11
C LYS A 272 12.16 -6.45 -7.14
N TYR A 273 12.98 -5.97 -6.20
CA TYR A 273 14.39 -6.34 -6.10
C TYR A 273 14.61 -7.83 -5.84
N ALA A 274 13.89 -8.39 -4.86
CA ALA A 274 13.98 -9.80 -4.47
C ALA A 274 13.53 -10.74 -5.60
N PHE A 275 12.62 -10.29 -6.46
CA PHE A 275 12.15 -11.01 -7.63
C PHE A 275 12.98 -10.71 -8.90
N GLY A 276 14.05 -9.94 -8.79
CA GLY A 276 15.07 -9.78 -9.83
C GLY A 276 15.04 -8.47 -10.62
N ALA A 277 14.05 -7.59 -10.45
CA ALA A 277 14.02 -6.31 -11.17
C ALA A 277 15.25 -5.46 -10.83
N ARG A 278 15.82 -4.80 -11.84
CA ARG A 278 16.94 -3.88 -11.69
C ARG A 278 16.73 -2.55 -12.40
N THR A 279 15.75 -2.47 -13.31
CA THR A 279 15.48 -1.29 -14.13
C THR A 279 14.01 -0.87 -14.07
N ALA A 280 13.68 0.28 -14.65
CA ALA A 280 12.30 0.71 -14.83
C ALA A 280 11.44 -0.25 -15.70
N GLY A 281 12.05 -1.27 -16.31
CA GLY A 281 11.36 -2.31 -17.08
C GLY A 281 10.23 -2.98 -16.31
N ALA A 282 10.49 -3.40 -15.06
CA ALA A 282 9.47 -4.00 -14.20
C ALA A 282 8.26 -3.08 -13.97
N ASN A 283 8.48 -1.76 -13.91
CA ASN A 283 7.41 -0.77 -13.79
C ASN A 283 6.56 -0.67 -15.06
N VAL A 284 7.20 -0.66 -16.22
CA VAL A 284 6.49 -0.61 -17.50
C VAL A 284 5.68 -1.88 -17.71
N ILE A 285 6.29 -3.05 -17.49
CA ILE A 285 5.62 -4.36 -17.58
C ILE A 285 4.40 -4.40 -16.65
N LEU A 286 4.60 -4.01 -15.39
CA LEU A 286 3.53 -4.03 -14.41
C LEU A 286 2.41 -3.05 -14.75
N GLY A 287 2.77 -1.83 -15.16
CA GLY A 287 1.80 -0.80 -15.48
C GLY A 287 0.95 -1.16 -16.70
N VAL A 288 1.57 -1.72 -17.74
CA VAL A 288 0.84 -2.29 -18.89
C VAL A 288 -0.05 -3.45 -18.43
N GLY A 289 0.46 -4.34 -17.57
CA GLY A 289 -0.31 -5.44 -17.00
C GLY A 289 -1.57 -4.96 -16.27
N TYR A 290 -1.47 -3.92 -15.43
CA TYR A 290 -2.63 -3.33 -14.76
C TYR A 290 -3.64 -2.74 -15.74
N VAL A 291 -3.19 -2.02 -16.77
CA VAL A 291 -4.10 -1.52 -17.82
C VAL A 291 -4.80 -2.68 -18.55
N LEU A 292 -4.10 -3.75 -18.87
CA LEU A 292 -4.72 -4.92 -19.51
C LEU A 292 -5.77 -5.58 -18.60
N VAL A 293 -5.48 -5.76 -17.32
CA VAL A 293 -6.47 -6.26 -16.33
C VAL A 293 -7.67 -5.30 -16.24
N ALA A 294 -7.42 -4.00 -16.24
CA ALA A 294 -8.45 -2.96 -16.20
C ALA A 294 -9.41 -3.02 -17.41
N LEU A 295 -8.90 -3.45 -18.56
CA LEU A 295 -9.67 -3.55 -19.80
C LEU A 295 -10.37 -4.89 -19.96
N PHE A 296 -9.80 -6.00 -19.49
CA PHE A 296 -10.28 -7.35 -19.85
C PHE A 296 -10.81 -8.18 -18.67
N ALA A 297 -10.50 -7.82 -17.43
CA ALA A 297 -10.75 -8.67 -16.26
C ALA A 297 -11.70 -8.03 -15.22
N VAL A 298 -12.45 -6.99 -15.61
CA VAL A 298 -13.36 -6.29 -14.69
C VAL A 298 -14.45 -7.22 -14.16
N ASP A 299 -15.09 -8.01 -15.02
CA ASP A 299 -16.14 -8.96 -14.61
C ASP A 299 -15.59 -10.06 -13.69
N VAL A 300 -14.39 -10.55 -13.99
CA VAL A 300 -13.71 -11.56 -13.18
C VAL A 300 -13.45 -11.03 -11.77
N VAL A 301 -13.00 -9.79 -11.66
CA VAL A 301 -12.75 -9.17 -10.36
C VAL A 301 -14.06 -8.86 -9.63
N ALA A 302 -15.11 -8.46 -10.33
CA ALA A 302 -16.44 -8.28 -9.75
C ALA A 302 -17.03 -9.61 -9.23
N ALA A 303 -16.72 -10.73 -9.89
CA ALA A 303 -17.12 -12.08 -9.46
C ALA A 303 -16.14 -12.72 -8.46
N TYR A 304 -15.08 -12.03 -8.05
CA TYR A 304 -14.08 -12.61 -7.15
C TYR A 304 -14.71 -13.01 -5.80
N PRO A 305 -14.50 -14.25 -5.30
CA PRO A 305 -15.09 -14.70 -4.05
C PRO A 305 -14.65 -13.88 -2.83
N VAL A 306 -15.62 -13.23 -2.18
CA VAL A 306 -15.37 -12.34 -1.03
C VAL A 306 -14.70 -13.07 0.13
N ALA A 307 -15.08 -14.32 0.42
CA ALA A 307 -14.45 -15.10 1.48
C ALA A 307 -12.96 -15.37 1.24
N MET A 308 -12.55 -15.54 -0.02
CA MET A 308 -11.14 -15.68 -0.37
C MET A 308 -10.38 -14.35 -0.24
N LEU A 309 -11.04 -13.20 -0.51
CA LEU A 309 -10.47 -11.88 -0.20
C LEU A 309 -10.26 -11.72 1.30
N GLY A 310 -11.21 -12.20 2.11
CA GLY A 310 -11.06 -12.21 3.56
C GLY A 310 -9.76 -12.87 4.02
N VAL A 311 -9.47 -14.08 3.51
CA VAL A 311 -8.21 -14.79 3.82
C VAL A 311 -6.98 -14.03 3.34
N ILE A 312 -7.03 -13.40 2.16
CA ILE A 312 -5.96 -12.54 1.65
C ILE A 312 -5.69 -11.37 2.60
N LEU A 313 -6.74 -10.64 3.02
CA LEU A 313 -6.62 -9.51 3.93
C LEU A 313 -6.05 -9.93 5.29
N ALA A 314 -6.46 -11.10 5.80
CA ALA A 314 -5.89 -11.67 7.01
C ALA A 314 -4.38 -11.97 6.86
N ILE A 315 -3.95 -12.53 5.72
CA ILE A 315 -2.52 -12.76 5.44
C ILE A 315 -1.75 -11.43 5.41
N ILE A 316 -2.26 -10.41 4.72
CA ILE A 316 -1.63 -9.09 4.63
C ILE A 316 -1.56 -8.44 6.02
N GLY A 317 -2.64 -8.53 6.81
CA GLY A 317 -2.68 -8.09 8.20
C GLY A 317 -1.60 -8.77 9.03
N LEU A 318 -1.47 -10.09 8.97
CA LEU A 318 -0.43 -10.82 9.71
C LEU A 318 0.99 -10.43 9.28
N GLN A 319 1.23 -10.23 7.98
CA GLN A 319 2.53 -9.78 7.46
C GLN A 319 2.88 -8.36 7.95
N LEU A 320 1.90 -7.46 7.94
CA LEU A 320 2.06 -6.09 8.41
C LEU A 320 2.27 -6.05 9.93
N ALA A 321 1.53 -6.86 10.70
CA ALA A 321 1.69 -6.99 12.14
C ALA A 321 3.09 -7.49 12.50
N ARG A 322 3.57 -8.54 11.83
CA ARG A 322 4.92 -9.07 12.01
C ARG A 322 5.96 -7.98 11.75
N THR A 323 5.86 -7.29 10.62
CA THR A 323 6.80 -6.22 10.24
C THR A 323 6.80 -5.08 11.26
N SER A 324 5.63 -4.74 11.80
CA SER A 324 5.46 -3.68 12.80
C SER A 324 6.20 -4.01 14.10
N LEU A 325 6.20 -5.28 14.51
CA LEU A 325 6.81 -5.73 15.76
C LEU A 325 8.31 -6.03 15.58
N THR A 326 8.74 -6.69 14.52
CA THR A 326 10.15 -7.14 14.38
C THR A 326 11.12 -6.06 13.96
N SER A 327 10.63 -4.90 13.51
CA SER A 327 11.47 -3.80 13.02
C SER A 327 11.96 -2.86 14.12
N LEU A 328 11.70 -3.18 15.40
CA LEU A 328 12.18 -2.41 16.54
C LEU A 328 13.59 -2.86 16.93
N THR A 329 14.52 -1.91 16.98
CA THR A 329 15.91 -2.14 17.43
C THR A 329 16.02 -2.26 18.95
N ARG A 330 15.05 -1.71 19.71
CA ARG A 330 15.00 -1.78 21.17
C ARG A 330 13.71 -2.40 21.68
N ALA A 331 13.84 -3.22 22.73
CA ALA A 331 12.74 -3.96 23.33
C ALA A 331 11.75 -3.07 24.13
N ASP A 332 12.15 -1.86 24.48
CA ASP A 332 11.34 -0.86 25.21
C ASP A 332 10.24 -0.23 24.36
N GLY A 333 10.35 -0.28 23.02
CA GLY A 333 9.35 0.27 22.10
C GLY A 333 8.10 -0.61 21.91
N TYR A 334 8.18 -1.92 22.23
CA TYR A 334 7.08 -2.86 21.97
C TYR A 334 5.78 -2.52 22.71
N PRO A 335 5.81 -2.16 24.01
CA PRO A 335 4.59 -1.79 24.73
C PRO A 335 3.87 -0.60 24.09
N LEU A 336 4.61 0.41 23.63
CA LEU A 336 4.03 1.59 22.97
C LEU A 336 3.42 1.22 21.61
N VAL A 337 4.12 0.41 20.80
CA VAL A 337 3.59 -0.10 19.53
C VAL A 337 2.28 -0.85 19.72
N VAL A 338 2.26 -1.80 20.67
CA VAL A 338 1.07 -2.60 20.96
C VAL A 338 -0.06 -1.72 21.51
N ALA A 339 0.24 -0.79 22.42
CA ALA A 339 -0.76 0.13 22.97
C ALA A 339 -1.39 1.01 21.90
N ILE A 340 -0.59 1.61 21.01
CA ILE A 340 -1.10 2.42 19.89
C ILE A 340 -1.99 1.57 18.98
N GLY A 341 -1.56 0.35 18.63
CA GLY A 341 -2.37 -0.51 17.75
C GLY A 341 -3.70 -0.93 18.40
N LEU A 342 -3.69 -1.33 19.67
CA LEU A 342 -4.90 -1.73 20.40
C LEU A 342 -5.86 -0.55 20.61
N VAL A 343 -5.36 0.62 20.99
CA VAL A 343 -6.18 1.84 21.10
C VAL A 343 -6.70 2.27 19.73
N GLY A 344 -5.89 2.10 18.68
CA GLY A 344 -6.27 2.40 17.30
C GLY A 344 -7.48 1.61 16.84
N VAL A 345 -7.52 0.30 17.17
CA VAL A 345 -8.65 -0.58 16.87
C VAL A 345 -9.84 -0.31 17.79
N ALA A 346 -9.61 -0.08 19.08
CA ALA A 346 -10.66 0.08 20.07
C ALA A 346 -11.36 1.45 20.03
N VAL A 347 -10.65 2.49 19.56
CA VAL A 347 -11.11 3.88 19.57
C VAL A 347 -11.03 4.47 18.17
N ASN A 348 -9.82 4.78 17.71
CA ASN A 348 -9.56 5.38 16.40
C ASN A 348 -8.05 5.46 16.13
N LEU A 349 -7.60 5.15 14.91
CA LEU A 349 -6.18 5.16 14.54
C LEU A 349 -5.54 6.57 14.59
N GLY A 350 -6.28 7.61 14.22
CA GLY A 350 -5.82 9.00 14.30
C GLY A 350 -5.63 9.46 15.75
N VAL A 351 -6.59 9.15 16.64
CA VAL A 351 -6.46 9.41 18.09
C VAL A 351 -5.28 8.65 18.68
N ALA A 352 -5.14 7.36 18.34
CA ALA A 352 -4.03 6.54 18.81
C ALA A 352 -2.67 7.07 18.32
N PHE A 353 -2.60 7.58 17.09
CA PHE A 353 -1.42 8.27 16.58
C PHE A 353 -1.08 9.50 17.41
N VAL A 354 -2.03 10.43 17.62
CA VAL A 354 -1.77 11.67 18.37
C VAL A 354 -1.35 11.36 19.81
N GLY A 355 -2.07 10.47 20.48
CA GLY A 355 -1.71 9.99 21.82
C GLY A 355 -0.33 9.32 21.86
N GLY A 356 -0.01 8.53 20.83
CA GLY A 356 1.29 7.90 20.64
C GLY A 356 2.44 8.90 20.47
N VAL A 357 2.24 9.96 19.68
CA VAL A 357 3.22 11.06 19.54
C VAL A 357 3.45 11.76 20.87
N VAL A 358 2.38 12.10 21.60
CA VAL A 358 2.50 12.75 22.92
C VAL A 358 3.26 11.86 23.90
N ALA A 359 2.93 10.57 23.96
CA ALA A 359 3.63 9.61 24.81
C ALA A 359 5.09 9.45 24.41
N TRP A 360 5.39 9.38 23.11
CA TRP A 360 6.75 9.29 22.58
C TRP A 360 7.58 10.51 22.96
N LEU A 361 7.07 11.72 22.74
CA LEU A 361 7.79 12.95 23.05
C LEU A 361 7.98 13.15 24.56
N ALA A 362 7.02 12.72 25.38
CA ALA A 362 7.18 12.71 26.83
C ALA A 362 8.27 11.73 27.26
N TRP A 363 8.29 10.54 26.66
CA TRP A 363 9.32 9.52 26.91
C TRP A 363 10.71 10.01 26.50
N GLU A 364 10.86 10.61 25.33
CA GLU A 364 12.14 11.14 24.85
C GLU A 364 12.65 12.26 25.78
N ARG A 365 11.76 13.16 26.22
CA ARG A 365 12.11 14.23 27.16
C ARG A 365 12.52 13.72 28.55
N TRP A 366 11.92 12.64 29.03
CA TRP A 366 12.17 12.11 30.38
C TRP A 366 13.28 11.06 30.40
N GLY A 367 13.48 10.33 29.30
CA GLY A 367 14.56 9.37 29.10
C GLY A 367 15.95 10.02 28.98
N HIS A 368 16.02 11.30 28.63
CA HIS A 368 17.25 12.10 28.65
C HIS A 368 17.57 12.72 30.02
N ALA A 369 16.74 12.55 31.05
CA ALA A 369 17.08 12.97 32.42
C ALA A 369 18.07 12.02 33.14
N VAL A 370 18.65 11.05 32.42
CA VAL A 370 19.64 10.09 32.95
C VAL A 370 20.98 10.13 32.19
N TRP A 371 21.26 11.17 31.39
CA TRP A 371 22.60 11.29 30.78
C TRP A 371 23.11 12.74 30.71
N ASP A 372 23.67 13.18 31.84
CA ASP A 372 24.87 14.01 31.85
C ASP A 372 26.07 13.06 31.75
N GLY A 373 26.96 13.21 30.76
CA GLY A 373 28.35 12.74 30.87
C GLY A 373 28.97 12.03 29.65
N GLU A 374 29.68 12.83 28.84
CA GLU A 374 30.79 12.53 27.90
C GLU A 374 30.49 12.21 26.43
#